data_AF-A0A4V3T2N6-F1
#
_entry.id   AF-A0A4V3T2N6-F1
#
_cell.length_a   1.000
_cell.length_b   1.000
_cell.length_c   1.000
_cell.angle_alpha   90.00
_cell.angle_beta   90.00
_cell.angle_gamma   90.00
#
_symmetry.space_group_name_H-M   'P 1'
#
loop_
_entity.id
_entity.type
_entity.pdbx_description
1 polymer ?
#
loop_
_entity_poly.entity_id
_entity_poly.type
_entity_poly.pdbx_seq_one_letter_code
_entity_poly.pdbx_strand_id
1 'polypeptide(L)'
;MDEYTVVFAEDGSLSVVTQKSTGSGSWSATGDGDFAFTIREDFNVDVTQISPNGHHAAYIQIDITARLDGDTFTGTGKAVVHGPDDAVIYGTDAETTASRVS
;
A
#
# COMPACT_ATOMS: atom_id res chain seq x y z
N MET A 1 -13.17 11.20 -1.48
CA MET A 1 -12.04 10.30 -1.74
C MET A 1 -10.96 11.21 -2.28
N ASP A 2 -9.80 11.28 -1.63
CA ASP A 2 -8.68 12.04 -2.19
C ASP A 2 -8.34 11.45 -3.55
N GLU A 3 -7.89 12.27 -4.49
CA GLU A 3 -7.46 11.78 -5.79
C GLU A 3 -6.21 10.91 -5.60
N TYR A 4 -6.25 9.70 -6.12
CA TYR A 4 -5.13 8.78 -6.12
C TYR A 4 -5.04 8.08 -7.47
N THR A 5 -3.82 7.78 -7.88
CA THR A 5 -3.53 6.95 -9.05
C THR A 5 -2.74 5.75 -8.57
N VAL A 6 -3.14 4.55 -9.00
CA VAL A 6 -2.36 3.32 -8.85
C VAL A 6 -2.10 2.75 -10.23
N VAL A 7 -0.86 2.40 -10.52
CA VAL A 7 -0.48 1.74 -11.77
C VAL A 7 0.17 0.40 -11.44
N PHE A 8 -0.36 -0.66 -12.03
CA PHE A 8 0.23 -2.00 -12.03
C PHE A 8 0.80 -2.24 -13.43
N ALA A 9 2.11 -2.25 -13.57
CA ALA A 9 2.78 -2.46 -14.85
C ALA A 9 2.99 -3.96 -15.11
N GLU A 10 2.97 -4.39 -16.38
CA GLU A 10 3.15 -5.79 -16.77
C GLU A 10 4.49 -6.40 -16.32
N ASP A 11 5.50 -5.56 -16.06
CA ASP A 11 6.80 -5.99 -15.54
C ASP A 11 6.80 -6.33 -14.04
N GLY A 12 5.64 -6.25 -13.37
CA GLY A 12 5.49 -6.49 -11.95
C GLY A 12 5.75 -5.24 -11.10
N SER A 13 6.01 -4.07 -11.68
CA SER A 13 6.16 -2.84 -10.93
C SER A 13 4.80 -2.27 -10.53
N LEU A 14 4.76 -1.66 -9.34
CA LEU A 14 3.60 -0.94 -8.82
C LEU A 14 4.01 0.49 -8.47
N SER A 15 3.17 1.46 -8.82
CA SER A 15 3.32 2.83 -8.35
C SER A 15 2.01 3.39 -7.82
N VAL A 16 2.12 4.23 -6.79
CA VAL A 16 1.00 4.92 -6.15
C VAL A 16 1.34 6.40 -6.10
N VAL A 17 0.37 7.23 -6.44
CA VAL A 17 0.46 8.67 -6.22
C VAL A 17 -0.82 9.09 -5.52
N THR A 18 -0.68 9.75 -4.38
CA THR A 18 -1.78 10.42 -3.68
C THR A 18 -1.44 11.89 -3.48
N GLN A 19 -2.38 12.67 -2.96
CA GLN A 19 -2.07 14.04 -2.54
C GLN A 19 -1.01 14.11 -1.41
N LYS A 20 -0.85 13.05 -0.61
CA LYS A 20 -0.04 13.05 0.62
C LYS A 20 1.22 12.19 0.53
N SER A 21 1.36 11.38 -0.50
CA SER A 21 2.44 10.41 -0.63
C SER A 21 2.72 10.10 -2.10
N THR A 22 3.93 9.63 -2.34
CA THR A 22 4.26 8.88 -3.56
C THR A 22 4.81 7.53 -3.15
N GLY A 23 4.50 6.52 -3.93
CA GLY A 23 4.83 5.15 -3.60
C GLY A 23 5.29 4.33 -4.79
N SER A 24 6.12 3.35 -4.48
CA SER A 24 6.61 2.36 -5.42
C SER A 24 6.66 1.00 -4.76
N GLY A 25 6.59 -0.03 -5.58
CA GLY A 25 6.46 -1.38 -5.09
C GLY A 25 6.49 -2.40 -6.20
N SER A 26 6.09 -3.61 -5.84
CA SER A 26 5.98 -4.73 -6.76
C SER A 26 4.68 -5.47 -6.55
N TRP A 27 4.20 -6.08 -7.63
CA TRP A 27 3.11 -7.03 -7.61
C TRP A 27 3.50 -8.29 -8.39
N SER A 28 2.91 -9.42 -8.01
CA SER A 28 3.06 -10.67 -8.76
C SER A 28 1.80 -11.52 -8.65
N ALA A 29 1.49 -12.24 -9.72
CA ALA A 29 0.57 -13.37 -9.66
C ALA A 29 1.35 -14.59 -9.14
N THR A 30 0.88 -15.17 -8.03
CA THR A 30 1.53 -16.29 -7.34
C THR A 30 0.82 -17.62 -7.59
N GLY A 31 -0.37 -17.58 -8.18
CA GLY A 31 -1.19 -18.72 -8.55
C GLY A 31 -2.46 -18.26 -9.27
N ASP A 32 -3.35 -19.21 -9.56
CA ASP A 32 -4.63 -18.92 -10.20
C ASP A 32 -5.52 -18.08 -9.28
N GLY A 33 -5.59 -16.78 -9.58
CA GLY A 33 -6.34 -15.80 -8.81
C GLY A 33 -5.64 -15.31 -7.54
N ASP A 34 -4.41 -15.75 -7.25
CA ASP A 34 -3.66 -15.34 -6.06
C ASP A 34 -2.56 -14.33 -6.42
N PHE A 35 -2.48 -13.24 -5.65
CA PHE A 35 -1.60 -12.11 -5.92
C PHE A 35 -0.86 -11.68 -4.65
N ALA A 36 0.37 -11.20 -4.82
CA ALA A 36 1.15 -10.58 -3.75
C ALA A 36 1.54 -9.15 -4.15
N PHE A 37 1.47 -8.24 -3.20
CA PHE A 37 1.77 -6.82 -3.36
C PHE A 37 2.66 -6.36 -2.21
N THR A 38 3.68 -5.58 -2.55
CA THR A 38 4.57 -4.89 -1.62
C THR A 38 4.63 -3.46 -2.08
N ILE A 39 4.30 -2.51 -1.20
CA ILE A 39 4.23 -1.08 -1.51
C ILE A 39 4.93 -0.31 -0.40
N ARG A 40 5.86 0.55 -0.78
CA ARG A 40 6.38 1.61 0.07
C ARG A 40 5.79 2.92 -0.40
N GLU A 41 5.11 3.64 0.49
CA GLU A 41 4.67 5.02 0.23
C GLU A 41 5.43 5.98 1.14
N ASP A 42 6.24 6.84 0.54
CA ASP A 42 6.93 7.93 1.22
C ASP A 42 6.00 9.13 1.30
N PHE A 43 5.85 9.68 2.51
CA PHE A 43 4.96 10.80 2.74
C PHE A 43 5.58 12.12 2.30
N ASN A 44 4.76 13.03 1.78
CA ASN A 44 5.20 14.35 1.36
C ASN A 44 5.61 15.20 2.58
N VAL A 45 6.73 15.92 2.45
CA VAL A 45 7.37 16.69 3.54
C VAL A 45 6.53 17.83 4.13
N ASP A 46 5.49 18.25 3.42
CA ASP A 46 4.55 19.31 3.80
C ASP A 46 3.33 18.77 4.58
N VAL A 47 3.21 17.46 4.76
CA VAL A 47 2.11 16.84 5.50
C VAL A 47 2.45 16.84 7.00
N THR A 48 1.72 17.67 7.76
CA THR A 48 2.08 18.05 9.13
C THR A 48 1.82 16.99 10.22
N GLN A 49 0.99 15.97 9.95
CA GLN A 49 0.70 14.90 10.91
C GLN A 49 0.24 13.63 10.18
N ILE A 50 0.98 12.53 10.36
CA ILE A 50 0.79 11.33 9.52
C ILE A 50 0.62 10.04 10.34
N SER A 51 1.17 9.99 11.56
CA SER A 51 0.98 8.83 12.43
C SER A 51 -0.17 9.03 13.43
N PRO A 52 -0.86 7.94 13.82
CA PRO A 52 -1.91 7.99 14.86
C PRO A 52 -1.42 8.45 16.23
N ASN A 53 -0.12 8.35 16.50
CA ASN A 53 0.51 8.70 17.77
C ASN A 53 1.23 10.07 17.75
N GLY A 54 1.05 10.86 16.68
CA GLY A 54 1.56 12.23 16.60
C GLY A 54 3.05 12.34 16.24
N HIS A 55 3.72 11.24 15.92
CA HIS A 55 5.05 11.24 15.33
C HIS A 55 5.03 11.65 13.85
N HIS A 56 6.08 12.33 13.39
CA HIS A 56 6.30 12.57 11.97
C HIS A 56 6.76 11.27 11.33
N ALA A 57 5.88 10.60 10.59
CA ALA A 57 6.22 9.38 9.86
C ALA A 57 6.93 9.75 8.55
N ALA A 58 7.89 8.93 8.13
CA ALA A 58 8.58 9.10 6.85
C ALA A 58 7.90 8.31 5.74
N TYR A 59 7.49 7.08 6.03
CA TYR A 59 6.83 6.22 5.05
C TYR A 59 5.95 5.17 5.73
N ILE A 60 5.12 4.52 4.91
CA ILE A 60 4.39 3.30 5.25
C ILE A 60 4.81 2.19 4.30
N GLN A 61 5.05 1.01 4.86
CA GLN A 61 5.30 -0.23 4.15
C GLN A 61 4.04 -1.10 4.24
N ILE A 62 3.52 -1.55 3.10
CA ILE A 62 2.30 -2.34 3.00
C ILE A 62 2.63 -3.62 2.23
N ASP A 63 2.40 -4.76 2.87
CA ASP A 63 2.54 -6.08 2.28
C ASP A 63 1.21 -6.79 2.34
N ILE A 64 0.64 -7.16 1.19
CA ILE A 64 -0.67 -7.76 1.05
C ILE A 64 -0.58 -9.01 0.17
N THR A 65 -1.21 -10.09 0.61
CA THR A 65 -1.61 -11.19 -0.27
C THR A 65 -3.10 -11.07 -0.53
N ALA A 66 -3.52 -11.17 -1.78
CA ALA A 66 -4.92 -11.10 -2.17
C ALA A 66 -5.34 -12.25 -3.07
N ARG A 67 -6.62 -12.55 -3.04
CA ARG A 67 -7.28 -13.54 -3.89
C ARG A 67 -8.40 -12.88 -4.67
N LEU A 68 -8.45 -13.16 -5.97
CA LEU A 68 -9.56 -12.84 -6.86
C LEU A 68 -10.52 -14.02 -6.93
N ASP A 69 -11.72 -13.83 -6.42
CA ASP A 69 -12.83 -14.78 -6.57
C ASP A 69 -13.95 -14.09 -7.36
N GLY A 70 -14.18 -14.54 -8.60
CA GLY A 70 -15.08 -13.88 -9.54
C GLY A 70 -14.54 -12.51 -9.97
N ASP A 71 -15.24 -11.44 -9.62
CA ASP A 71 -14.81 -10.06 -9.85
C ASP A 71 -14.37 -9.35 -8.55
N THR A 72 -14.25 -10.07 -7.43
CA THR A 72 -13.89 -9.48 -6.14
C THR A 72 -12.49 -9.92 -5.70
N PHE A 73 -11.63 -8.94 -5.45
CA PHE A 73 -10.38 -9.11 -4.75
C PHE A 73 -10.61 -8.98 -3.25
N THR A 74 -10.14 -9.95 -2.48
CA THR A 74 -10.01 -9.86 -1.03
C THR A 74 -8.56 -10.07 -0.64
N GLY A 75 -8.02 -9.26 0.26
CA GLY A 75 -6.63 -9.38 0.65
C GLY A 75 -6.42 -9.14 2.13
N THR A 76 -5.36 -9.74 2.64
CA THR A 76 -4.90 -9.62 4.02
C THR A 76 -3.40 -9.42 4.04
N GLY A 77 -2.90 -8.76 5.09
CA GLY A 77 -1.48 -8.57 5.28
C GLY A 77 -1.18 -7.57 6.39
N LYS A 78 -0.12 -6.79 6.23
CA LYS A 78 0.34 -5.83 7.23
C LYS A 78 0.65 -4.47 6.63
N ALA A 79 0.39 -3.45 7.42
CA ALA A 79 0.84 -2.09 7.15
C ALA A 79 1.67 -1.60 8.35
N VAL A 80 2.89 -1.14 8.07
CA VAL A 80 3.85 -0.70 9.09
C VAL A 80 4.31 0.71 8.78
N VAL A 81 4.15 1.62 9.74
CA VAL A 81 4.54 3.02 9.65
C VAL A 81 5.92 3.20 10.29
N HIS A 82 6.82 3.82 9.55
CA HIS A 82 8.20 4.06 9.97
C HIS A 82 8.50 5.54 10.16
N GLY A 83 9.35 5.83 11.13
CA GLY A 83 9.93 7.16 11.33
C GLY A 83 11.07 7.45 10.34
N PRO A 84 11.59 8.69 10.32
CA PRO A 84 12.72 9.09 9.47
C PRO A 84 14.02 8.31 9.74
N ASP A 85 14.12 7.66 10.89
CA ASP A 85 15.23 6.82 11.34
C ASP A 85 14.95 5.32 11.15
N ASP A 86 13.97 4.95 10.32
CA ASP A 86 13.45 3.59 10.11
C ASP A 86 12.82 2.94 11.36
N ALA A 87 12.68 3.65 12.48
CA ALA A 87 12.04 3.11 13.66
C ALA A 87 10.57 2.79 13.38
N VAL A 88 10.11 1.62 13.83
CA VAL A 88 8.69 1.25 13.76
C VAL A 88 7.90 2.13 14.73
N ILE A 89 7.00 2.95 14.18
CA ILE A 89 6.12 3.83 14.95
C ILE A 89 4.82 3.09 15.30
N TYR A 90 4.26 2.38 14.31
CA TYR A 90 2.99 1.69 14.41
C TYR A 90 2.92 0.56 13.39
N GLY A 91 2.23 -0.53 13.72
CA GLY A 91 1.94 -1.61 12.80
C GLY A 91 0.53 -2.12 13.02
N THR A 92 -0.15 -2.46 11.93
CA THR A 92 -1.50 -3.03 11.97
C THR A 92 -1.62 -4.15 10.94
N ASP A 93 -2.53 -5.06 11.20
CA ASP A 93 -3.04 -5.92 10.15
C ASP A 93 -3.83 -5.05 9.15
N ALA A 94 -3.74 -5.41 7.88
CA ALA A 94 -4.37 -4.73 6.77
C ALA A 94 -5.30 -5.69 6.05
N GLU A 95 -6.51 -5.23 5.77
CA GLU A 95 -7.52 -5.96 5.02
C GLU A 95 -7.98 -5.10 3.85
N THR A 96 -8.17 -5.71 2.68
CA THR A 96 -8.63 -5.00 1.49
C THR A 96 -9.76 -5.75 0.80
N THR A 97 -10.69 -5.01 0.23
CA THR A 97 -11.70 -5.52 -0.69
C THR A 97 -11.81 -4.57 -1.86
N ALA A 98 -11.63 -5.09 -3.07
CA ALA A 98 -11.76 -4.32 -4.30
C ALA A 98 -12.55 -5.13 -5.33
N SER A 99 -13.19 -4.46 -6.27
CA SER A 99 -13.87 -5.12 -7.38
C SER A 99 -13.16 -4.76 -8.68
N ARG A 100 -13.02 -5.74 -9.57
CA ARG A 100 -12.57 -5.47 -10.93
C ARG A 100 -13.64 -4.61 -11.63
N VAL A 101 -13.24 -3.43 -12.11
CA VAL A 101 -14.10 -2.59 -12.93
C VAL A 101 -13.80 -2.91 -14.39
N SER A 102 -14.81 -3.41 -15.11
CA SER A 102 -14.77 -3.72 -16.54
C SER A 102 -15.16 -2.51 -17.39
#